data_AF-A0A6L8N7T0-F1
#
_entry.id   AF-A0A6L8N7T0-F1
#
_cell.length_a   1.000
_cell.length_b   1.000
_cell.length_c   1.000
_cell.angle_alpha   90.00
_cell.angle_beta   90.00
_cell.angle_gamma   90.00
#
_symmetry.space_group_name_H-M   'P 1'
#
loop_
_entity.id
_entity.type
_entity.pdbx_description
1 polymer ?
#
loop_
_entity_poly.entity_id
_entity_poly.type
_entity_poly.pdbx_seq_one_letter_code
_entity_poly.pdbx_strand_id
1 'polypeptide(L)'
;MDLDELVEHWTLLKDEQGLVSGKRGATRLGFAVVLKFYTQYGRCPRNRAELPGEAVEFVARQVQVPASELDLYDWTGRTVEYLRA
;
A
#
# COMPACT_ATOMS: atom_id res chain seq x y z
N MET A 1 14.73 5.10 -3.62
CA MET A 1 14.91 4.17 -2.49
C MET A 1 15.81 3.05 -2.98
N ASP A 2 16.62 2.49 -2.10
CA ASP A 2 17.46 1.35 -2.48
C ASP A 2 16.65 0.04 -2.42
N LEU A 3 17.11 -0.98 -3.14
CA LEU A 3 16.41 -2.27 -3.21
C LEU A 3 16.31 -2.93 -1.82
N ASP A 4 17.35 -2.83 -0.98
CA ASP A 4 17.31 -3.36 0.38
C ASP A 4 16.19 -2.73 1.22
N GLU A 5 16.01 -1.40 1.13
CA GLU A 5 14.93 -0.70 1.84
C GLU A 5 13.54 -1.15 1.37
N LEU A 6 13.39 -1.38 0.06
CA LEU A 6 12.18 -1.95 -0.53
C LEU A 6 11.90 -3.37 -0.03
N VAL A 7 12.93 -4.21 0.02
CA VAL A 7 12.80 -5.59 0.48
C VAL A 7 12.45 -5.62 1.96
N GLU A 8 13.08 -4.80 2.78
CA GLU A 8 12.88 -4.77 4.23
C GLU A 8 11.50 -4.22 4.62
N HIS A 9 11.10 -3.08 4.03
CA HIS A 9 9.92 -2.35 4.49
C HIS A 9 8.69 -2.49 3.59
N TRP A 10 8.85 -2.90 2.33
CA TRP A 10 7.79 -2.91 1.33
C TRP A 10 7.45 -4.31 0.78
N THR A 11 8.10 -5.35 1.28
CA THR A 11 7.71 -6.75 0.99
C THR A 11 6.49 -7.14 1.82
N LEU A 12 5.45 -7.67 1.16
CA LEU A 12 4.26 -8.21 1.81
C LEU A 12 4.53 -9.61 2.36
N LEU A 13 4.43 -9.74 3.68
CA LEU A 13 4.49 -11.01 4.39
C LEU A 13 3.24 -11.86 4.09
N LYS A 14 3.32 -13.16 4.35
CA LYS A 14 2.22 -14.11 4.04
C LYS A 14 0.91 -13.71 4.71
N ASP A 15 0.96 -13.28 5.96
CA ASP A 15 -0.24 -12.85 6.71
C ASP A 15 -0.84 -11.57 6.11
N GLU A 16 0.01 -10.61 5.69
CA GLU A 16 -0.42 -9.38 5.02
C GLU A 16 -1.05 -9.67 3.65
N GLN A 17 -0.49 -10.62 2.88
CA GLN A 17 -1.07 -11.08 1.62
C GLN A 17 -2.48 -11.66 1.83
N GLY A 18 -2.71 -12.36 2.95
CA GLY A 18 -4.04 -12.82 3.36
C GLY A 18 -5.04 -11.67 3.48
N LEU A 19 -4.65 -10.57 4.16
CA LEU A 19 -5.50 -9.38 4.34
C LEU A 19 -5.80 -8.64 3.04
N VAL A 20 -4.87 -8.70 2.09
CA VAL A 20 -4.96 -8.04 0.78
C VAL A 20 -5.76 -8.88 -0.23
N SER A 21 -5.75 -10.21 -0.10
CA SER A 21 -6.33 -11.17 -1.06
C SER A 21 -7.83 -10.95 -1.34
N GLY A 22 -8.60 -10.54 -0.33
CA GLY A 22 -10.04 -10.28 -0.45
C GLY A 22 -10.40 -9.00 -1.22
N LYS A 23 -9.42 -8.15 -1.54
CA LYS A 23 -9.60 -6.87 -2.23
C LYS A 23 -9.30 -7.02 -3.72
N ARG A 24 -9.77 -6.07 -4.55
CA ARG A 24 -9.58 -6.09 -6.02
C ARG A 24 -9.09 -4.73 -6.54
N GLY A 25 -8.35 -4.74 -7.64
CA GLY A 25 -7.88 -3.55 -8.37
C GLY A 25 -7.22 -2.49 -7.48
N ALA A 26 -7.54 -1.22 -7.73
CA ALA A 26 -7.12 -0.06 -6.96
C ALA A 26 -7.23 -0.23 -5.44
N THR A 27 -8.30 -0.84 -4.92
CA THR A 27 -8.48 -1.06 -3.48
C THR A 27 -7.50 -2.08 -2.91
N ARG A 28 -7.09 -3.08 -3.71
CA ARG A 28 -6.06 -4.05 -3.30
C ARG A 28 -4.71 -3.37 -3.13
N LEU A 29 -4.31 -2.61 -4.15
CA LEU A 29 -3.03 -1.90 -4.15
C LEU A 29 -2.98 -0.81 -3.08
N GLY A 30 -4.02 0.03 -2.99
CA GLY A 30 -4.09 1.10 -2.00
C GLY A 30 -4.04 0.57 -0.57
N PHE A 31 -4.77 -0.50 -0.27
CA PHE A 31 -4.70 -1.12 1.05
C PHE A 31 -3.32 -1.70 1.36
N ALA A 32 -2.69 -2.41 0.41
CA ALA A 32 -1.37 -3.00 0.62
C ALA A 32 -0.31 -1.93 0.91
N VAL A 33 -0.31 -0.84 0.14
CA VAL A 33 0.63 0.27 0.31
C VAL A 33 0.40 1.00 1.63
N VAL A 34 -0.85 1.27 2.00
CA VAL A 34 -1.20 1.87 3.30
C VAL A 34 -0.77 0.99 4.46
N LEU A 35 -0.97 -0.33 4.35
CA LEU A 35 -0.56 -1.30 5.36
C LEU A 35 0.96 -1.25 5.59
N LYS A 36 1.77 -1.31 4.53
CA LYS A 36 3.24 -1.22 4.66
C LYS A 36 3.68 0.11 5.27
N PHE A 37 3.08 1.22 4.81
CA PHE A 37 3.37 2.54 5.36
C PHE A 37 3.02 2.63 6.86
N TYR A 38 1.88 2.07 7.27
CA TYR A 38 1.49 2.02 8.67
C TYR A 38 2.45 1.19 9.51
N THR A 39 2.85 0.02 9.03
CA THR A 39 3.83 -0.84 9.74
C THR A 39 5.18 -0.14 9.92
N GLN A 40 5.61 0.68 8.95
CA GLN A 40 6.88 1.40 9.01
C GLN A 40 6.82 2.66 9.89
N TYR A 41 5.79 3.48 9.76
CA TYR A 41 5.72 4.81 10.37
C TYR A 41 4.74 4.91 11.55
N GLY A 42 3.98 3.86 11.86
CA GLY A 42 2.97 3.83 12.93
C GLY A 42 1.76 4.73 12.67
N ARG A 43 1.58 5.23 11.44
CA ARG A 43 0.45 6.09 11.05
C ARG A 43 0.04 5.84 9.61
N CYS A 44 -1.18 6.23 9.26
CA CYS A 44 -1.63 6.20 7.87
C CYS A 44 -1.10 7.42 7.07
N PRO A 45 -0.87 7.25 5.75
CA PRO A 45 -0.53 8.37 4.88
C PRO A 45 -1.75 9.31 4.75
N ARG A 46 -1.49 10.62 4.59
CA ARG A 46 -2.55 11.61 4.37
C ARG A 46 -2.99 11.66 2.91
N ASN A 47 -2.07 11.42 1.99
CA ASN A 47 -2.31 11.42 0.55
C ASN A 47 -1.30 10.53 -0.19
N ARG A 48 -1.53 10.32 -1.50
CA ARG A 48 -0.65 9.57 -2.41
C ARG A 48 0.79 10.09 -2.46
N ALA A 49 1.00 11.40 -2.25
CA ALA A 49 2.29 12.06 -2.41
C ALA A 49 3.27 11.74 -1.27
N GLU A 50 2.79 11.28 -0.11
CA GLU A 50 3.65 10.77 0.96
C GLU A 50 4.26 9.40 0.64
N LEU A 51 3.78 8.73 -0.40
CA LEU A 51 4.22 7.39 -0.76
C LEU A 51 5.26 7.44 -1.86
N PRO A 52 6.48 6.92 -1.63
CA PRO A 52 7.50 6.84 -2.66
C PRO A 52 6.98 6.10 -3.90
N GLY A 53 7.25 6.62 -5.09
CA GLY A 53 6.83 5.99 -6.35
C GLY A 53 7.34 4.54 -6.46
N GLU A 54 8.61 4.33 -6.11
CA GLU A 54 9.27 3.03 -6.12
C GLU A 54 8.62 2.02 -5.16
N ALA A 55 8.21 2.47 -3.97
CA ALA A 55 7.47 1.65 -3.01
C ALA A 55 6.17 1.12 -3.63
N VAL A 56 5.44 2.02 -4.28
CA VAL A 56 4.17 1.69 -4.93
C VAL A 56 4.38 0.71 -6.06
N GLU A 57 5.36 0.94 -6.93
CA GLU A 57 5.67 0.00 -8.01
C GLU A 57 6.08 -1.37 -7.50
N PHE A 58 6.86 -1.41 -6.42
CA PHE A 58 7.30 -2.66 -5.81
C PHE A 58 6.13 -3.45 -5.21
N VAL A 59 5.23 -2.80 -4.48
CA VAL A 59 4.02 -3.43 -3.92
C VAL A 59 3.05 -3.84 -5.03
N ALA A 60 2.87 -3.00 -6.05
CA ALA A 60 2.04 -3.25 -7.23
C ALA A 60 2.38 -4.58 -7.93
N ARG A 61 3.69 -4.85 -8.10
CA ARG A 61 4.17 -6.13 -8.64
C ARG A 61 3.79 -7.33 -7.78
N GLN A 62 3.87 -7.20 -6.47
CA GLN A 62 3.53 -8.28 -5.52
C GLN A 62 2.03 -8.62 -5.52
N VAL A 63 1.17 -7.61 -5.64
CA VAL A 63 -0.29 -7.80 -5.65
C VAL A 63 -0.89 -8.01 -7.05
N GLN A 64 -0.03 -7.97 -8.08
CA GLN A 64 -0.38 -8.09 -9.50
C GLN A 64 -1.43 -7.06 -9.96
N VAL A 65 -1.29 -5.81 -9.51
CA VAL A 65 -2.14 -4.68 -9.91
C VAL A 65 -1.24 -3.60 -10.51
N PRO A 66 -1.61 -2.96 -11.63
CA PRO A 66 -0.85 -1.84 -12.17
C PRO A 66 -0.69 -0.70 -11.16
N ALA A 67 0.51 -0.13 -11.04
CA ALA A 67 0.77 0.98 -10.13
C ALA A 67 -0.14 2.19 -10.39
N SER A 68 -0.55 2.40 -11.64
CA SER A 68 -1.48 3.45 -12.08
C SER A 68 -2.90 3.29 -11.53
N GLU A 69 -3.32 2.08 -11.14
CA GLU A 69 -4.62 1.91 -10.49
C GLU A 69 -4.68 2.58 -9.12
N LEU A 70 -3.52 2.86 -8.51
CA LEU A 70 -3.46 3.58 -7.25
C LEU A 70 -3.96 5.04 -7.37
N ASP A 71 -3.94 5.63 -8.57
CA ASP A 71 -4.47 6.97 -8.80
C ASP A 71 -6.01 7.01 -8.70
N LEU A 72 -6.66 5.85 -8.86
CA LEU A 72 -8.10 5.67 -8.69
C LEU A 72 -8.47 5.35 -7.22
N TYR A 73 -7.48 5.18 -6.35
CA TYR A 73 -7.72 4.88 -4.94
C TYR A 73 -8.13 6.14 -4.17
N ASP A 74 -9.23 6.05 -3.43
CA ASP A 74 -9.71 7.15 -2.59
C ASP A 74 -8.93 7.23 -1.28
N TRP A 75 -7.99 8.18 -1.21
CA TRP A 75 -7.15 8.50 -0.05
C TRP A 75 -7.89 9.22 1.08
N THR A 76 -9.11 9.67 0.81
CA THR A 76 -9.98 10.41 1.75
C THR A 76 -11.23 9.62 2.14
N GLY A 77 -11.38 8.41 1.61
CA GLY A 77 -12.56 7.58 1.80
C GLY A 77 -12.65 6.97 3.18
N ARG A 78 -13.86 6.49 3.52
CA ARG A 78 -14.20 5.81 4.78
C ARG A 78 -13.23 4.69 5.18
N THR A 79 -12.59 4.03 4.20
CA THR A 79 -11.60 2.98 4.44
C THR A 79 -10.31 3.52 5.06
N VAL A 80 -9.82 4.68 4.60
CA VAL A 80 -8.63 5.32 5.17
C VAL A 80 -8.94 5.90 6.55
N GLU A 81 -10.15 6.44 6.74
CA GLU A 81 -10.62 6.89 8.06
C GLU A 81 -10.74 5.73 9.06
N TYR A 82 -11.26 4.56 8.64
CA TYR A 82 -11.29 3.35 9.49
C TYR A 82 -9.89 2.84 9.87
N LEU A 83 -8.89 3.11 9.03
CA LEU A 83 -7.48 2.78 9.31
C LEU A 83 -6.75 3.87 10.12
N ARG A 84 -7.34 5.06 10.30
CA ARG A 84 -6.80 6.19 11.07
C ARG A 84 -7.35 6.27 12.50
N ALA A 85 -8.55 5.76 12.73
CA ALA A 85 -9.24 5.74 14.02
C ALA A 85 -8.73 4.59 14.91
#